data_AF-A0A497XMS0-F1
#
_entry.id   AF-A0A497XMS0-F1
#
_cell.length_a   1.000
_cell.length_b   1.000
_cell.length_c   1.000
_cell.angle_alpha   90.00
_cell.angle_beta   90.00
_cell.angle_gamma   90.00
#
_symmetry.space_group_name_H-M   'P 1'
#
loop_
_entity.id
_entity.type
_entity.pdbx_description
1 polymer ?
#
loop_
_entity_poly.entity_id
_entity_poly.type
_entity_poly.pdbx_seq_one_letter_code
_entity_poly.pdbx_strand_id
1 'polypeptide(L)'
;MSVRHQMRMKVEELFKLMIEDADFPGGEEVNVYVVFVPHGGEFEEEDIEVSEQTVDTEDRESVKKFLDRTTRESLEADVKGLRLYGYVFETGKGLKIITQDNQDFSGLILTRIERMREEV
;
A
#
# COMPACT_ATOMS: atom_id res chain seq x y z
N MET A 1 -11.14 -10.28 -18.99
CA MET A 1 -9.85 -10.19 -18.25
C MET A 1 -9.98 -11.00 -16.98
N SER A 2 -8.91 -11.66 -16.51
CA SER A 2 -8.90 -12.37 -15.23
C SER A 2 -8.79 -11.36 -14.06
N VAL A 3 -9.39 -11.69 -12.91
CA VAL A 3 -9.29 -10.90 -11.65
C VAL A 3 -7.83 -10.61 -11.29
N ARG A 4 -6.94 -11.59 -11.50
CA ARG A 4 -5.50 -11.41 -11.30
C ARG A 4 -4.90 -10.32 -12.19
N HIS A 5 -5.36 -10.20 -13.43
CA HIS A 5 -4.86 -9.19 -14.36
C HIS A 5 -5.34 -7.79 -13.97
N GLN A 6 -6.61 -7.68 -13.54
CA GLN A 6 -7.15 -6.42 -13.02
C GLN A 6 -6.43 -5.97 -11.75
N MET A 7 -6.20 -6.89 -10.82
CA MET A 7 -5.43 -6.59 -9.60
C MET A 7 -4.00 -6.16 -9.94
N ARG A 8 -3.35 -6.87 -10.87
CA ARG A 8 -2.00 -6.51 -11.32
C ARG A 8 -1.93 -5.09 -11.88
N MET A 9 -2.87 -4.74 -12.76
CA MET A 9 -2.96 -3.38 -13.32
C MET A 9 -3.13 -2.33 -12.22
N LYS A 10 -4.04 -2.57 -11.26
CA LYS A 10 -4.26 -1.66 -10.13
C LYS A 10 -2.98 -1.46 -9.29
N VAL A 11 -2.27 -2.55 -8.99
CA VAL A 11 -1.00 -2.52 -8.25
C VAL A 11 0.07 -1.73 -9.01
N GLU A 12 0.18 -1.93 -10.31
CA GLU A 12 1.13 -1.20 -11.18
C GLU A 12 0.77 0.30 -11.30
N GLU A 13 -0.50 0.64 -11.42
CA GLU A 13 -0.97 2.03 -11.45
C GLU A 13 -0.68 2.76 -10.13
N LEU A 14 -1.02 2.15 -9.00
CA LEU A 14 -0.70 2.71 -7.68
C LEU A 14 0.81 2.87 -7.49
N PHE A 15 1.60 1.89 -7.96
CA PHE A 15 3.06 1.95 -7.84
C PHE A 15 3.63 3.08 -8.69
N LYS A 16 3.11 3.24 -9.92
CA LYS A 16 3.46 4.35 -10.79
C LYS A 16 3.15 5.70 -10.15
N LEU A 17 1.95 5.88 -9.60
CA LEU A 17 1.56 7.11 -8.89
C LEU A 17 2.49 7.40 -7.71
N MET A 18 2.90 6.35 -6.99
CA MET A 18 3.82 6.47 -5.86
C MET A 18 5.21 6.95 -6.29
N ILE A 19 5.82 6.35 -7.32
CA ILE A 19 7.17 6.73 -7.75
C ILE A 19 7.21 8.06 -8.54
N GLU A 20 6.09 8.48 -9.13
CA GLU A 20 5.96 9.77 -9.80
C GLU A 20 5.67 10.92 -8.81
N ASP A 21 5.37 10.60 -7.56
CA ASP A 21 5.11 11.60 -6.52
C ASP A 21 6.39 12.34 -6.13
N ALA A 22 6.31 13.68 -6.06
CA ALA A 22 7.47 14.52 -5.81
C ALA A 22 8.08 14.40 -4.39
N ASP A 23 7.30 13.89 -3.43
CA ASP A 23 7.76 13.66 -2.07
C ASP A 23 8.24 12.20 -1.86
N PHE A 24 8.16 11.34 -2.89
CA PHE A 24 8.67 9.97 -2.80
C PHE A 24 10.20 9.99 -2.69
N PRO A 25 10.78 9.38 -1.63
CA PRO A 25 12.20 9.51 -1.37
C PRO A 25 13.10 8.87 -2.44
N GLY A 26 12.59 7.85 -3.16
CA GLY A 26 13.36 7.10 -4.16
C GLY A 26 14.59 6.39 -3.57
N GLY A 27 15.33 5.69 -4.44
CA GLY A 27 16.62 5.08 -4.10
C GLY A 27 16.58 3.59 -3.75
N GLU A 28 17.67 3.15 -3.11
CA GLU A 28 18.04 1.74 -2.93
C GLU A 28 17.17 0.98 -1.90
N GLU A 29 16.59 1.64 -0.89
CA GLU A 29 15.71 0.97 0.08
C GLU A 29 14.65 1.94 0.62
N VAL A 30 13.43 1.84 0.09
CA VAL A 30 12.28 2.62 0.56
C VAL A 30 11.29 1.70 1.25
N ASN A 31 10.91 2.05 2.49
CA ASN A 31 9.84 1.37 3.20
C ASN A 31 8.48 1.89 2.73
N VAL A 32 7.64 0.95 2.30
CA VAL A 32 6.30 1.18 1.79
C VAL A 32 5.34 0.29 2.56
N TYR A 33 4.33 0.91 3.14
CA TYR A 33 3.22 0.22 3.79
C TYR A 33 2.10 0.02 2.77
N VAL A 34 1.79 -1.24 2.47
CA VAL A 34 0.64 -1.61 1.66
C VAL A 34 -0.57 -1.73 2.56
N VAL A 35 -1.62 -0.96 2.26
CA VAL A 35 -2.80 -0.84 3.13
C VAL A 35 -4.00 -1.54 2.52
N PHE A 36 -4.65 -2.38 3.31
CA PHE A 36 -5.89 -3.07 2.96
C PHE A 36 -7.01 -2.67 3.90
N VAL A 37 -8.18 -2.34 3.34
CA VAL A 37 -9.37 -1.93 4.09
C VAL A 37 -10.56 -2.82 3.73
N PRO A 38 -11.57 -2.98 4.59
CA PRO A 38 -12.79 -3.73 4.26
C PRO A 38 -13.52 -3.20 3.00
N HIS A 39 -14.17 -4.10 2.24
CA HIS A 39 -14.87 -3.74 0.98
C HIS A 39 -16.02 -2.73 1.14
N GLY A 40 -16.52 -2.50 2.37
CA GLY A 40 -17.49 -1.46 2.68
C GLY A 40 -17.98 -1.53 4.12
N GLY A 41 -18.76 -0.51 4.51
CA GLY A 41 -19.23 -0.31 5.88
C GLY A 41 -18.38 0.68 6.66
N GLU A 42 -18.82 0.98 7.87
CA GLU A 42 -17.98 1.62 8.87
C GLU A 42 -17.06 0.54 9.47
N PHE A 43 -15.78 0.85 9.60
CA PHE A 43 -14.77 -0.02 10.20
C PHE A 43 -13.82 0.84 11.04
N GLU A 44 -13.15 0.19 11.98
CA GLU A 44 -12.21 0.84 12.88
C GLU A 44 -10.77 0.59 12.44
N GLU A 45 -9.81 1.25 13.09
CA GLU A 45 -8.38 1.08 12.76
C GLU A 45 -7.89 -0.37 12.90
N GLU A 46 -8.53 -1.16 13.78
CA GLU A 46 -8.18 -2.55 14.06
C GLU A 46 -8.53 -3.49 12.88
N ASP A 47 -9.51 -3.10 12.05
CA ASP A 47 -9.93 -3.83 10.86
C ASP A 47 -8.99 -3.60 9.66
N ILE A 48 -8.06 -2.65 9.78
CA ILE A 48 -7.10 -2.30 8.73
C ILE A 48 -5.89 -3.24 8.80
N GLU A 49 -5.65 -3.98 7.71
CA GLU A 49 -4.42 -4.76 7.54
C GLU A 49 -3.36 -3.87 6.85
N VAL A 50 -2.16 -3.84 7.44
CA VAL A 50 -1.00 -3.12 6.90
C VAL A 50 0.14 -4.12 6.70
N SER A 51 0.72 -4.13 5.50
CA SER A 51 1.89 -4.95 5.15
C SER A 51 3.08 -4.03 4.89
N GLU A 52 4.07 -4.05 5.77
CA GLU A 52 5.33 -3.33 5.58
C GLU A 52 6.22 -4.08 4.58
N GLN A 53 6.69 -3.37 3.55
CA GLN A 53 7.55 -3.90 2.51
C GLN A 53 8.65 -2.91 2.16
N THR A 54 9.88 -3.39 2.00
CA THR A 54 10.98 -2.61 1.46
C THR A 54 11.07 -2.81 -0.04
N VAL A 55 11.25 -1.73 -0.80
CA VAL A 55 11.47 -1.76 -2.24
C VAL A 55 12.68 -0.92 -2.61
N ASP A 56 13.55 -1.51 -3.44
CA ASP A 56 14.60 -0.78 -4.14
C ASP A 56 14.00 -0.33 -5.48
N THR A 57 13.92 0.97 -5.70
CA THR A 57 13.34 1.52 -6.94
C THR A 57 14.34 1.62 -8.09
N GLU A 58 15.63 1.48 -7.80
CA GLU A 58 16.71 1.44 -8.79
C GLU A 58 16.95 0.01 -9.30
N ASP A 59 16.63 -1.01 -8.48
CA ASP A 59 16.64 -2.42 -8.89
C ASP A 59 15.31 -2.88 -9.49
N ARG A 60 15.34 -3.19 -10.80
CA ARG A 60 14.18 -3.74 -11.53
C ARG A 60 13.71 -5.08 -10.98
N GLU A 61 14.59 -5.91 -10.42
CA GLU A 61 14.20 -7.18 -9.82
C GLU A 61 13.45 -6.96 -8.51
N SER A 62 13.94 -6.05 -7.66
CA SER A 62 13.26 -5.61 -6.44
C SER A 62 11.86 -5.03 -6.74
N VAL A 63 11.74 -4.12 -7.70
CA VAL A 63 10.44 -3.59 -8.16
C VAL A 63 9.52 -4.71 -8.61
N LYS A 64 10.01 -5.67 -9.42
CA LYS A 64 9.21 -6.79 -9.89
C LYS A 64 8.72 -7.66 -8.72
N LYS A 65 9.60 -7.97 -7.76
CA LYS A 65 9.26 -8.75 -6.55
C LYS A 65 8.21 -8.04 -5.71
N PHE A 66 8.34 -6.73 -5.52
CA PHE A 66 7.35 -5.91 -4.83
C PHE A 66 5.98 -6.00 -5.52
N LEU A 67 5.92 -5.73 -6.82
CA LEU A 67 4.66 -5.79 -7.57
C LEU A 67 4.03 -7.20 -7.56
N ASP A 68 4.84 -8.26 -7.70
CA ASP A 68 4.38 -9.65 -7.67
C ASP A 68 3.83 -10.02 -6.29
N ARG A 69 4.54 -9.64 -5.22
CA ARG A 69 4.14 -9.86 -3.82
C ARG A 69 2.87 -9.11 -3.50
N THR A 70 2.80 -7.81 -3.78
CA THR A 70 1.63 -6.98 -3.52
C THR A 70 0.41 -7.46 -4.31
N THR A 71 0.59 -7.92 -5.56
CA THR A 71 -0.51 -8.52 -6.34
C THR A 71 -1.06 -9.77 -5.66
N ARG A 72 -0.18 -10.64 -5.14
CA ARG A 72 -0.60 -11.85 -4.41
C ARG A 72 -1.30 -11.51 -3.10
N GLU A 73 -0.70 -10.65 -2.28
CA GLU A 73 -1.29 -10.21 -1.00
C GLU A 73 -2.66 -9.57 -1.23
N SER A 74 -2.80 -8.76 -2.28
CA SER A 74 -4.09 -8.13 -2.62
C SER A 74 -5.17 -9.14 -3.04
N LEU A 75 -4.80 -10.22 -3.74
CA LEU A 75 -5.75 -11.28 -4.08
C LEU A 75 -6.13 -12.11 -2.85
N GLU A 76 -5.19 -12.37 -1.95
CA GLU A 76 -5.47 -13.05 -0.69
C GLU A 76 -6.36 -12.21 0.23
N ALA A 77 -6.10 -10.90 0.29
CA ALA A 77 -6.91 -9.91 1.01
C ALA A 77 -8.34 -9.85 0.44
N ASP A 78 -8.50 -9.87 -0.88
CA ASP A 78 -9.82 -9.86 -1.54
C ASP A 78 -10.67 -11.08 -1.14
N VAL A 79 -10.05 -12.25 -1.00
CA VAL A 79 -10.73 -13.47 -0.49
C VAL A 79 -11.15 -13.32 0.98
N LYS A 80 -10.43 -12.54 1.77
CA LYS A 80 -10.78 -12.21 3.17
C LYS A 80 -11.81 -11.08 3.29
N GLY A 81 -12.25 -10.47 2.18
CA GLY A 81 -13.18 -9.33 2.20
C GLY A 81 -12.51 -7.96 2.37
N LEU A 82 -11.20 -7.88 2.15
CA LEU A 82 -10.40 -6.66 2.18
C LEU A 82 -10.01 -6.23 0.76
N ARG A 83 -9.94 -4.93 0.48
CA ARG A 83 -9.40 -4.35 -0.76
C ARG A 83 -8.11 -3.62 -0.49
N LEU A 84 -7.20 -3.68 -1.47
CA LEU A 84 -6.08 -2.76 -1.56
C LEU A 84 -6.62 -1.32 -1.62
N TYR A 85 -6.33 -0.54 -0.57
CA TYR A 85 -6.64 0.88 -0.50
C TYR A 85 -5.57 1.67 -1.24
N GLY A 86 -4.31 1.47 -0.87
CA GLY A 86 -3.20 2.25 -1.40
C GLY A 86 -1.88 1.93 -0.72
N TYR A 87 -0.91 2.81 -0.96
CA TYR A 87 0.42 2.75 -0.38
C TYR A 87 0.66 3.94 0.54
N VAL A 88 1.43 3.73 1.60
CA VAL A 88 1.91 4.78 2.50
C VAL A 88 3.42 4.71 2.55
N PHE A 89 4.09 5.85 2.49
CA PHE A 89 5.54 5.93 2.61
C PHE A 89 5.94 7.14 3.46
N GLU A 90 7.13 7.09 4.03
CA GLU A 90 7.68 8.17 4.84
C GLU A 90 8.33 9.23 3.93
N THR A 91 8.02 10.48 4.23
CA THR A 91 8.60 11.66 3.59
C THR A 91 9.31 12.50 4.65
N GLY A 92 10.10 13.49 4.24
CA GLY A 92 10.69 14.45 5.18
C GLY A 92 9.68 15.26 6.01
N LYS A 93 8.38 15.18 5.70
CA LYS A 93 7.29 15.87 6.41
C LYS A 93 6.36 14.92 7.18
N GLY A 94 6.66 13.62 7.20
CA GLY A 94 5.81 12.58 7.81
C GLY A 94 5.31 11.56 6.77
N LEU A 95 4.29 10.79 7.16
CA LEU A 95 3.71 9.76 6.30
C LEU A 95 2.82 10.37 5.21
N LYS A 96 2.96 9.87 3.99
CA LYS A 96 2.15 10.27 2.83
C LYS A 96 1.43 9.06 2.24
N ILE A 97 0.16 9.24 1.89
CA ILE A 97 -0.72 8.21 1.34
C ILE A 97 -0.93 8.43 -0.15
N ILE A 98 -0.80 7.36 -0.94
CA ILE A 98 -1.17 7.29 -2.35
C ILE A 98 -2.29 6.28 -2.51
N THR A 99 -3.46 6.76 -2.94
CA THR A 99 -4.66 5.94 -3.13
C THR A 99 -5.40 6.41 -4.37
N GLN A 100 -6.13 5.48 -4.99
CA GLN A 100 -7.12 5.76 -6.04
C GLN A 100 -8.56 5.69 -5.48
N ASP A 101 -8.71 5.47 -4.17
CA ASP A 101 -10.02 5.41 -3.52
C ASP A 101 -10.58 6.84 -3.32
N ASN A 102 -11.90 6.97 -3.45
CA ASN A 102 -12.58 8.25 -3.23
C ASN A 102 -12.92 8.48 -1.75
N GLN A 103 -12.84 7.43 -0.93
CA GLN A 103 -13.10 7.51 0.50
C GLN A 103 -11.80 7.87 1.24
N ASP A 104 -11.88 8.90 2.08
CA ASP A 104 -10.77 9.33 2.91
C ASP A 104 -10.75 8.54 4.22
N PHE A 105 -9.81 7.61 4.33
CA PHE A 105 -9.54 6.83 5.54
C PHE A 105 -8.18 7.20 6.15
N SER A 106 -7.59 8.33 5.73
CA SER A 106 -6.22 8.70 6.08
C SER A 106 -5.98 8.74 7.58
N GLY A 107 -6.94 9.28 8.35
CA GLY A 107 -6.84 9.34 9.82
C GLY A 107 -6.69 7.96 10.46
N LEU A 108 -7.55 7.00 10.12
CA LEU A 108 -7.50 5.63 10.68
C LEU A 108 -6.23 4.89 10.25
N ILE A 109 -5.84 5.05 8.98
CA ILE A 109 -4.65 4.39 8.42
C ILE A 109 -3.38 4.89 9.09
N LEU A 110 -3.25 6.21 9.28
CA LEU A 110 -2.09 6.80 9.94
C LEU A 110 -1.99 6.35 11.39
N THR A 111 -3.09 6.39 12.15
CA THR A 111 -3.10 5.88 13.54
C THR A 111 -2.72 4.40 13.60
N ARG A 112 -3.23 3.57 12.67
CA ARG A 112 -2.89 2.15 12.60
C ARG A 112 -1.39 1.93 12.36
N ILE A 113 -0.78 2.69 11.45
CA ILE A 113 0.65 2.59 11.16
C ILE A 113 1.49 3.08 12.34
N GLU A 114 1.10 4.18 12.99
CA GLU A 114 1.80 4.69 14.18
C GLU A 114 1.78 3.68 15.33
N ARG A 115 0.63 3.08 15.64
CA ARG A 115 0.53 2.02 16.65
C ARG A 115 1.39 0.81 16.32
N MET A 116 1.43 0.39 15.05
CA MET A 116 2.28 -0.71 14.60
C MET A 116 3.77 -0.40 14.80
N ARG A 117 4.20 0.86 14.64
CA ARG A 117 5.58 1.30 14.90
C ARG A 117 5.92 1.38 16.39
N GLU A 118 4.95 1.69 17.25
CA GLU A 118 5.15 1.80 18.71
C GLU A 118 5.18 0.45 19.42
N GLU A 119 4.59 -0.60 18.84
CA GLU A 119 4.55 -1.95 19.41
C GLU A 119 5.81 -2.79 19.15
N VAL A 120 6.82 -2.23 18.46
CA VAL A 120 8.13 -2.86 18.13
C VAL A 120 9.26 -2.25 18.96
#